data_AF-A0A447JLL9-F1
#
_entry.id   AF-A0A447JLL9-F1
#
_cell.length_a   1.000
_cell.length_b   1.000
_cell.length_c   1.000
_cell.angle_alpha   90.00
_cell.angle_beta   90.00
_cell.angle_gamma   90.00
#
_symmetry.space_group_name_H-M   'P 1'
#
loop_
_entity.id
_entity.type
_entity.pdbx_description
1 polymer ?
#
loop_
_entity_poly.entity_id
_entity_poly.type
_entity_poly.pdbx_seq_one_letter_code
_entity_poly.pdbx_strand_id
1 'polypeptide(L)'
;MMLNVFAGVCDDKYPQISKSRRAHWENLNTFFSYLPDIRQAIYTTNAIESLNSVIRAEIINARYSRETTQCGRLFIWRSKMSQKSGVCRSSTGGWQ
;
A
#
# COMPACT_ATOMS: atom_id res chain seq x y z
N MET A 1 -11.18 -29.80 -0.93
CA MET A 1 -11.33 -28.47 -1.56
C MET A 1 -10.46 -27.47 -0.82
N MET A 2 -9.41 -26.94 -1.46
CA MET A 2 -8.37 -26.05 -0.88
C MET A 2 -8.95 -24.86 -0.07
N LEU A 3 -10.11 -24.35 -0.50
CA LEU A 3 -10.83 -23.24 0.12
C LEU A 3 -11.37 -23.56 1.53
N ASN A 4 -11.85 -24.79 1.76
CA ASN A 4 -12.38 -25.21 3.06
C ASN A 4 -11.27 -25.38 4.11
N VAL A 5 -10.07 -25.78 3.67
CA VAL A 5 -8.89 -25.86 4.55
C VAL A 5 -8.44 -24.46 4.96
N PHE A 6 -8.40 -23.52 4.01
CA PHE A 6 -8.09 -22.11 4.31
C PHE A 6 -9.14 -21.48 5.24
N ALA A 7 -10.41 -21.73 4.99
CA ALA A 7 -11.50 -21.24 5.83
C ALA A 7 -11.37 -21.77 7.27
N GLY A 8 -11.06 -23.05 7.48
CA GLY A 8 -10.88 -23.62 8.81
C GLY A 8 -9.74 -23.00 9.64
N VAL A 9 -8.70 -22.46 9.00
CA VAL A 9 -7.57 -21.81 9.69
C VAL A 9 -7.82 -20.31 9.87
N CYS A 10 -8.47 -19.65 8.91
CA CYS A 10 -8.67 -18.20 8.91
C CYS A 10 -9.99 -17.76 9.55
N ASP A 11 -11.02 -18.61 9.64
CA ASP A 11 -12.34 -18.23 10.15
C ASP A 11 -12.32 -17.85 11.63
N ASP A 12 -11.41 -18.43 12.42
CA ASP A 12 -11.27 -18.12 13.86
C ASP A 12 -10.79 -16.69 14.11
N LYS A 13 -9.90 -16.15 13.25
CA LYS A 13 -9.32 -14.81 13.43
C LYS A 13 -9.93 -13.76 12.51
N TYR A 14 -10.32 -14.15 11.30
CA TYR A 14 -10.74 -13.23 10.24
C TYR A 14 -11.88 -13.82 9.38
N PRO A 15 -13.09 -13.93 9.93
CA PRO A 15 -14.22 -14.56 9.24
C PRO A 15 -14.64 -13.84 7.94
N GLN A 16 -14.35 -12.54 7.83
CA GLN A 16 -14.68 -11.77 6.63
C GLN A 16 -13.76 -12.09 5.44
N ILE A 17 -12.51 -12.49 5.68
CA ILE A 17 -11.54 -12.80 4.62
C ILE A 17 -11.98 -14.07 3.87
N SER A 18 -12.40 -15.09 4.61
CA SER A 18 -12.90 -16.33 4.00
C SER A 18 -14.17 -16.10 3.20
N LYS A 19 -15.05 -15.19 3.66
CA LYS A 19 -16.29 -14.83 2.96
C LYS A 19 -16.01 -14.12 1.64
N SER A 20 -15.14 -13.11 1.62
CA SER A 20 -14.78 -12.41 0.39
C SER A 20 -14.03 -13.33 -0.59
N ARG A 21 -13.18 -14.23 -0.07
CA ARG A 21 -12.45 -15.20 -0.90
C ARG A 21 -13.37 -16.23 -1.55
N ARG A 22 -14.41 -16.68 -0.84
CA ARG A 22 -15.46 -17.54 -1.41
C ARG A 22 -16.27 -16.82 -2.48
N ALA A 23 -16.61 -15.55 -2.26
CA ALA A 23 -17.37 -14.74 -3.22
C ALA A 23 -16.59 -14.47 -4.52
N HIS A 24 -15.26 -14.34 -4.45
CA HIS A 24 -14.40 -14.04 -5.60
C HIS A 24 -13.54 -15.24 -6.05
N TRP A 25 -13.89 -16.47 -5.66
CA TRP A 25 -13.05 -17.63 -5.87
C TRP A 25 -12.79 -17.92 -7.36
N GLU A 26 -13.77 -17.70 -8.23
CA GLU A 26 -13.65 -17.92 -9.67
C GLU A 26 -12.53 -17.05 -10.29
N ASN A 27 -12.46 -15.78 -9.86
CA ASN A 27 -11.43 -14.84 -10.32
C ASN A 27 -10.05 -15.12 -9.71
N LEU A 28 -10.01 -15.69 -8.51
CA LEU A 28 -8.74 -16.06 -7.85
C LEU A 28 -8.19 -17.38 -8.41
N ASN A 29 -9.05 -18.29 -8.85
CA ASN A 29 -8.63 -19.56 -9.40
C ASN A 29 -7.85 -19.38 -10.72
N THR A 30 -8.29 -18.45 -11.57
CA THR A 30 -7.59 -18.13 -12.83
C THR A 30 -6.20 -17.54 -12.59
N PHE A 31 -6.00 -16.83 -11.47
CA PHE A 31 -4.70 -16.32 -11.09
C PHE A 31 -3.67 -17.44 -10.83
N PHE A 32 -4.10 -18.56 -10.23
CA PHE A 32 -3.22 -19.71 -9.98
C PHE A 32 -2.86 -20.49 -11.24
N SER A 33 -3.63 -20.34 -12.33
CA SER A 33 -3.37 -20.98 -13.62
C SER A 33 -2.23 -20.34 -14.42
N TYR A 34 -1.80 -19.12 -14.08
CA TYR A 34 -0.68 -18.47 -14.75
C TYR A 34 0.68 -19.11 -14.38
N LEU A 35 1.62 -19.00 -15.31
CA LEU A 35 3.03 -19.38 -15.11
C LEU A 35 3.65 -18.64 -13.91
N PRO A 36 4.65 -19.25 -13.23
CA PRO A 36 5.25 -18.69 -12.03
C PRO A 36 5.79 -17.26 -12.21
N ASP A 37 6.39 -16.96 -13.37
CA ASP A 37 6.97 -15.65 -13.67
C ASP A 37 5.92 -14.53 -13.71
N ILE A 38 4.76 -14.82 -14.32
CA ILE A 38 3.64 -13.88 -14.40
C ILE A 38 3.01 -13.69 -13.01
N ARG A 39 2.88 -14.78 -12.24
CA ARG A 39 2.38 -14.69 -10.86
C ARG A 39 3.30 -13.83 -10.02
N GLN A 40 4.61 -13.97 -10.16
CA GLN A 40 5.58 -13.17 -9.44
C GLN A 40 5.51 -11.70 -9.82
N ALA A 41 5.39 -11.38 -11.11
CA ALA A 41 5.23 -10.00 -11.58
C ALA A 41 3.94 -9.33 -11.05
N ILE A 42 2.83 -10.07 -10.96
CA ILE A 42 1.58 -9.55 -10.40
C ILE A 42 1.65 -9.47 -8.87
N TYR A 43 2.26 -10.45 -8.21
CA TYR A 43 2.42 -10.48 -6.75
C TYR A 43 3.37 -9.41 -6.24
N THR A 44 4.32 -8.94 -7.06
CA THR A 44 5.08 -7.73 -6.76
C THR A 44 4.15 -6.53 -6.89
N THR A 45 3.29 -6.35 -5.89
CA THR A 45 2.38 -5.22 -5.72
C THR A 45 3.13 -3.90 -5.60
N ASN A 46 4.48 -3.91 -5.55
CA ASN A 46 5.37 -2.75 -5.58
C ASN A 46 4.98 -1.69 -6.62
N ALA A 47 4.52 -2.08 -7.81
CA ALA A 47 4.08 -1.12 -8.84
C ALA A 47 2.77 -0.41 -8.45
N ILE A 48 1.80 -1.15 -7.89
CA ILE A 48 0.51 -0.62 -7.46
C ILE A 48 0.65 0.16 -6.14
N GLU A 49 1.50 -0.31 -5.23
CA GLU A 49 1.79 0.32 -3.94
C GLU A 49 2.58 1.62 -4.11
N SER A 50 3.60 1.65 -4.98
CA SER A 50 4.33 2.88 -5.29
C SER A 50 3.38 3.94 -5.88
N LEU A 51 2.49 3.54 -6.78
CA LEU A 51 1.47 4.44 -7.32
C LEU A 51 0.47 4.92 -6.24
N ASN A 52 -0.03 4.01 -5.41
CA ASN A 52 -0.97 4.36 -4.32
C ASN A 52 -0.32 5.29 -3.29
N SER A 53 0.98 5.14 -3.02
CA SER A 53 1.75 6.07 -2.19
C SER A 53 1.78 7.49 -2.79
N VAL A 54 2.04 7.61 -4.10
CA VAL A 54 2.02 8.89 -4.83
C VAL A 54 0.64 9.52 -4.79
N ILE A 55 -0.42 8.75 -5.11
CA ILE A 55 -1.80 9.26 -5.12
C ILE A 55 -2.21 9.76 -3.73
N ARG A 56 -1.89 9.01 -2.66
CA ARG A 56 -2.18 9.43 -1.29
C ARG A 56 -1.42 10.70 -0.93
N ALA A 57 -0.15 10.80 -1.30
CA ALA A 57 0.66 11.99 -1.06
C ALA A 57 0.06 13.22 -1.75
N GLU A 58 -0.40 13.10 -2.99
CA GLU A 58 -1.03 14.20 -3.72
C GLU A 58 -2.40 14.59 -3.14
N ILE A 59 -3.24 13.62 -2.77
CA ILE A 59 -4.54 13.91 -2.12
C ILE A 59 -4.33 14.63 -0.79
N ILE A 60 -3.37 14.18 0.01
CA ILE A 60 -3.03 14.82 1.30
C ILE A 60 -2.47 16.23 1.05
N ASN A 61 -1.60 16.40 0.06
CA ASN A 61 -1.02 17.69 -0.31
C ASN A 61 -2.09 18.68 -0.80
N ALA A 62 -3.05 18.21 -1.60
CA ALA A 62 -4.17 18.99 -2.10
C ALA A 62 -5.14 19.40 -0.96
N ARG A 63 -5.38 18.53 0.03
CA ARG A 63 -6.15 18.88 1.23
C ARG A 63 -5.45 19.98 2.02
N TYR A 64 -4.17 19.81 2.28
CA TYR A 64 -3.37 20.80 3.01
C TYR A 64 -3.32 22.16 2.29
N SER A 65 -3.18 22.16 0.96
CA SER A 65 -3.17 23.39 0.17
C SER A 65 -4.48 24.18 0.24
N ARG A 66 -5.62 23.52 0.47
CA ARG A 66 -6.93 24.19 0.58
C ARG A 66 -7.18 24.83 1.94
N GLU A 67 -6.51 24.38 3.00
CA GLU A 67 -6.78 24.81 4.39
C GLU A 67 -5.84 25.93 4.90
N THR A 68 -4.80 26.34 4.16
CA THR A 68 -3.80 27.29 4.69
C THR A 68 -4.11 28.78 4.42
N THR A 69 -4.33 29.54 5.50
CA THR A 69 -4.05 30.98 5.54
C THR A 69 -2.57 31.23 5.21
N GLN A 70 -2.28 32.39 4.60
CA GLN A 70 -1.00 32.75 3.96
C GLN A 70 0.26 32.46 4.81
N CYS A 71 0.18 32.53 6.15
CA CYS A 71 1.29 32.27 7.06
C CYS A 71 1.66 30.78 7.21
N GLY A 72 0.69 29.86 7.18
CA GLY A 72 0.94 28.42 7.30
C GLY A 72 1.60 27.82 6.04
N ARG A 73 1.30 28.43 4.89
CA ARG A 73 1.79 27.99 3.56
C ARG A 73 3.30 28.08 3.45
N LEU A 74 3.92 29.13 4.01
CA LEU A 74 5.37 29.34 3.97
C LEU A 74 6.13 28.33 4.85
N PHE A 75 5.59 27.96 6.02
CA PHE A 75 6.22 27.02 6.95
C PHE A 75 6.28 25.59 6.39
N ILE A 76 5.20 25.13 5.78
CA ILE A 76 5.15 23.76 5.22
C ILE A 76 5.83 23.67 3.87
N TRP A 77 5.78 24.72 3.05
CA TRP A 77 6.63 24.81 1.87
C TRP A 77 8.12 24.75 2.24
N ARG A 78 8.56 25.47 3.28
CA ARG A 78 9.96 25.42 3.78
C ARG A 78 10.35 24.03 4.29
N SER A 79 9.48 23.37 5.04
CA SER A 79 9.72 22.00 5.54
C SER A 79 9.78 20.96 4.41
N LYS A 80 8.97 21.12 3.36
CA LYS A 80 8.90 20.20 2.21
C LYS A 80 10.02 20.45 1.19
N MET A 81 10.47 21.70 1.05
CA MET A 81 11.68 22.06 0.30
C MET A 81 12.93 21.45 0.94
N SER A 82 13.01 21.43 2.28
CA SER A 82 14.12 20.78 3.00
C SER A 82 14.22 19.27 2.80
N GLN A 83 13.14 18.58 2.40
CA GLN A 83 13.18 17.15 2.05
C GLN A 83 13.56 16.90 0.58
N LYS A 84 13.42 17.91 -0.31
CA LYS A 84 13.77 17.79 -1.73
C LYS A 84 15.21 18.22 -2.04
N SER A 85 15.84 19.05 -1.21
CA SER A 85 17.29 19.35 -1.27
C SER A 85 18.07 18.23 -0.58
N GLY A 86 18.63 17.29 -1.34
CA GLY A 86 19.18 16.04 -0.84
C GLY A 86 20.24 16.16 0.25
N VAL A 87 19.85 15.84 1.48
CA VAL A 87 20.78 15.32 2.50
C VAL A 87 20.36 13.88 2.78
N CYS A 88 21.15 12.96 2.26
CA CYS A 88 21.14 11.56 2.67
C CYS A 88 21.24 11.50 4.20
N ARG A 89 20.18 11.09 4.90
CA ARG A 89 20.31 10.66 6.30
C ARG A 89 20.77 9.20 6.32
N SER A 90 22.07 9.00 6.15
CA SER A 90 22.73 7.87 6.80
C SER A 90 23.14 8.31 8.19
N SER A 91 22.49 7.78 9.24
CA SER A 91 23.15 7.28 10.46
C SER A 91 22.14 6.83 11.53
N THR A 92 22.29 5.56 11.90
CA THR A 92 22.08 4.96 13.24
C THR A 92 20.67 4.93 13.88
N GLY A 93 20.06 3.75 13.80
CA GLY A 93 19.09 3.23 14.76
C GLY A 93 19.12 1.71 14.65
N GLY A 94 19.94 1.06 15.47
CA GLY A 94 20.08 -0.40 15.48
C GLY A 94 18.76 -1.08 15.83
N TRP A 95 18.50 -2.19 15.16
CA TRP A 95 17.49 -3.15 15.60
C TRP A 95 18.18 -4.11 16.57
N GLN A 96 17.87 -3.96 17.86
CA GLN A 96 17.79 -5.11 18.75
C GLN A 96 16.52 -5.89 18.44
#